data_AF-A0A3E0N157-F1
#
_entry.id   AF-A0A3E0N157-F1
#
_cell.length_a   1.000
_cell.length_b   1.000
_cell.length_c   1.000
_cell.angle_alpha   90.00
_cell.angle_beta   90.00
_cell.angle_gamma   90.00
#
_symmetry.space_group_name_H-M   'P 1'
#
loop_
_entity.id
_entity.type
_entity.pdbx_description
1 polymer ?
#
loop_
_entity_poly.entity_id
_entity_poly.type
_entity_poly.pdbx_seq_one_letter_code
_entity_poly.pdbx_strand_id
1 'polypeptide(L)'
;MDRRFFLKATTSAFVGLSASGCVIRPPLLADAPYTRAIGYGALVPDAEGLLDLPEGFSYRVLSSLGDAMSDGARVPDKADGMGCFDLGDGRLALVRNHELVSTDESGGAFELG
;
A
#
# COMPACT_ATOMS: atom_id res chain seq x y z
N MET A 1 19.26 25.31 37.11
CA MET A 1 19.24 24.82 35.71
C MET A 1 19.78 25.92 34.81
N ASP A 2 20.93 25.69 34.16
CA ASP A 2 21.60 26.71 33.37
C ASP A 2 21.09 26.71 31.92
N ARG A 3 20.40 27.79 31.53
CA ARG A 3 19.87 28.01 30.18
C ARG A 3 20.92 27.82 29.08
N ARG A 4 22.20 28.12 29.37
CA ARG A 4 23.30 27.95 28.43
C ARG A 4 23.71 26.50 28.26
N PHE A 5 23.56 25.68 29.30
CA PHE A 5 23.80 24.25 29.23
C PHE A 5 22.70 23.55 28.43
N PHE A 6 21.44 23.93 28.64
CA PHE A 6 20.30 23.38 27.88
C PHE A 6 20.42 23.69 26.37
N LEU A 7 20.69 24.95 26.00
CA LEU A 7 20.91 25.34 24.60
C LEU A 7 22.06 24.57 23.92
N LYS A 8 23.16 24.33 24.63
CA LYS A 8 24.31 23.54 24.13
C LYS A 8 23.98 22.06 23.98
N ALA A 9 23.26 21.48 24.94
CA ALA A 9 22.84 20.08 24.91
C ALA A 9 21.82 19.80 23.79
N THR A 10 20.92 20.75 23.51
CA THR A 10 19.95 20.64 22.42
C THR A 10 20.64 20.73 21.05
N THR A 11 21.64 21.61 20.86
CA THR A 11 22.35 21.72 19.57
C THR A 11 23.13 20.45 19.21
N SER A 12 23.76 19.79 20.18
CA SER A 12 24.48 18.53 19.91
C SER A 12 23.54 17.36 19.56
N ALA A 13 22.34 17.31 20.13
CA ALA A 13 21.37 16.25 19.84
C ALA A 13 20.81 16.31 18.40
N PHE A 14 20.59 17.51 17.86
CA PHE A 14 20.11 17.68 16.48
C PHE A 14 21.18 17.38 15.41
N VAL A 15 22.46 17.70 15.67
CA VAL A 15 23.57 17.38 14.75
C VAL A 15 23.78 15.87 14.63
N GLY A 16 23.63 15.12 15.72
CA GLY A 16 23.70 13.66 15.70
C GLY A 16 22.57 13.01 14.87
N LEU A 17 21.36 13.56 14.92
CA LEU A 17 20.21 13.04 14.19
C LEU A 17 20.33 13.24 12.66
N SER A 18 20.93 14.35 12.22
CA SER A 18 21.22 14.57 10.78
C SER A 18 22.25 13.61 10.19
N ALA A 19 23.11 12.99 11.02
CA ALA A 19 24.08 12.01 10.56
C ALA A 19 23.52 10.56 10.47
N SER A 20 22.35 10.30 11.06
CA SER A 20 21.73 8.96 11.08
C SER A 20 20.52 8.84 10.14
N GLY A 21 20.06 9.94 9.56
CA GLY A 21 18.90 9.98 8.68
C GLY A 21 19.25 10.21 7.21
N CYS A 22 20.06 9.35 6.59
CA CYS A 22 20.13 9.25 5.12
C CYS A 22 20.71 7.88 4.74
N VAL A 23 19.91 7.11 4.00
CA VAL A 23 20.33 5.96 3.18
C VAL A 23 21.78 6.13 2.71
N ILE A 24 22.71 5.39 3.30
CA ILE A 24 24.10 5.38 2.87
C ILE A 24 24.13 4.73 1.49
N ARG A 25 24.14 5.56 0.44
CA ARG A 25 24.62 5.15 -0.85
C ARG A 25 26.11 4.86 -0.71
N PRO A 26 26.59 3.68 -1.11
CA PRO A 26 28.02 3.44 -1.25
C PRO A 26 28.60 4.58 -2.12
N PRO A 27 29.75 5.18 -1.76
CA PRO A 27 30.37 6.25 -2.56
C PRO A 27 30.66 5.81 -4.01
N LEU A 28 30.76 4.50 -4.25
CA LEU A 28 30.86 3.89 -5.58
C LEU A 28 29.62 4.12 -6.47
N LEU A 29 28.47 4.45 -5.89
CA LEU A 29 27.18 4.64 -6.57
C LEU A 29 26.66 6.08 -6.46
N ALA A 30 27.49 7.03 -5.99
CA ALA A 30 27.09 8.43 -5.81
C ALA A 30 26.80 9.13 -7.16
N ASP A 31 27.57 8.79 -8.19
CA ASP A 31 27.41 9.28 -9.58
C ASP A 31 26.64 8.30 -10.47
N ALA A 32 26.23 7.14 -9.95
CA ALA A 32 25.37 6.25 -10.68
C ALA A 32 23.99 6.94 -10.79
N PRO A 33 23.50 7.25 -12.01
CA PRO A 33 22.13 7.72 -12.14
C PRO A 33 21.23 6.70 -11.45
N TYR A 34 20.15 7.17 -10.80
CA TYR A 34 19.04 6.27 -10.51
C TYR A 34 18.63 5.72 -11.86
N THR A 35 19.12 4.53 -12.20
CA THR A 35 18.59 3.76 -13.30
C THR A 35 17.17 3.51 -12.83
N ARG A 36 16.20 4.21 -13.44
CA ARG A 36 14.82 3.76 -13.40
C ARG A 36 14.93 2.28 -13.70
N ALA A 37 14.41 1.43 -12.80
CA ALA A 37 14.22 0.03 -13.13
C ALA A 37 13.67 -0.02 -14.55
N ILE A 38 14.16 -0.92 -15.39
CA ILE A 38 13.56 -1.15 -16.71
C ILE A 38 12.11 -1.48 -16.42
N GLY A 39 11.25 -0.46 -16.50
CA GLY A 39 9.84 -0.59 -16.20
C GLY A 39 9.21 -1.45 -17.27
N TYR A 40 7.96 -1.82 -17.09
CA TYR A 40 7.23 -2.65 -18.04
C TYR A 40 6.86 -1.93 -19.36
N GLY A 41 7.42 -0.74 -19.62
CA GLY A 41 7.11 0.09 -20.79
C GLY A 41 6.18 1.25 -20.45
N ALA A 42 5.64 1.89 -21.50
CA ALA A 42 4.62 2.92 -21.36
C ALA A 42 3.28 2.29 -20.97
N LEU A 43 2.48 3.01 -20.17
CA LEU A 43 1.13 2.58 -19.84
C LEU A 43 0.19 2.86 -21.02
N VAL A 44 -0.72 1.93 -21.28
CA VAL A 44 -1.80 2.07 -22.25
C VAL A 44 -3.04 2.57 -21.50
N PRO A 45 -3.66 3.69 -21.93
CA PRO A 45 -4.88 4.19 -21.31
C PRO A 45 -5.99 3.12 -21.30
N ASP A 46 -6.58 2.89 -20.14
CA ASP A 46 -7.72 2.02 -19.97
C ASP A 46 -9.01 2.73 -20.40
N ALA A 47 -9.82 2.10 -21.25
CA ALA A 47 -11.08 2.67 -21.73
C ALA A 47 -12.10 2.83 -20.59
N GLU A 48 -12.06 1.94 -19.60
CA GLU A 48 -12.92 1.99 -18.41
C GLU A 48 -12.32 2.89 -17.31
N GLY A 49 -11.08 3.36 -17.49
CA GLY A 49 -10.41 4.31 -16.61
C GLY A 49 -10.07 3.76 -15.23
N LEU A 50 -9.94 2.44 -15.06
CA LEU A 50 -9.63 1.84 -13.77
C LEU A 50 -8.12 1.70 -13.55
N LEU A 51 -7.41 1.10 -14.51
CA LEU A 51 -5.97 0.88 -14.39
C LEU A 51 -5.27 0.88 -15.75
N ASP A 52 -4.51 1.93 -16.01
CA ASP A 52 -3.61 1.98 -17.17
C ASP A 52 -2.47 0.98 -16.96
N LEU A 53 -2.38 -0.01 -17.84
CA LEU A 53 -1.39 -1.08 -17.76
C LEU A 53 -0.44 -1.06 -18.97
N PRO A 54 0.80 -1.54 -18.82
CA PRO A 54 1.69 -1.72 -19.95
C PRO A 54 1.14 -2.74 -20.96
N GLU A 55 1.62 -2.67 -22.20
CA GLU A 55 1.24 -3.60 -23.26
C GLU A 55 1.50 -5.07 -22.83
N GLY A 56 0.51 -5.94 -23.09
CA GLY A 56 0.56 -7.36 -22.74
C GLY A 56 0.09 -7.70 -21.32
N PHE A 57 -0.17 -6.71 -20.46
CA PHE A 57 -0.79 -6.90 -19.15
C PHE A 57 -2.32 -6.80 -19.24
N SER A 58 -3.00 -7.47 -18.32
CA SER A 58 -4.45 -7.37 -18.16
C SER A 58 -4.82 -7.46 -16.69
N TYR A 59 -5.98 -6.93 -16.34
CA TYR A 59 -6.55 -7.06 -15.01
C TYR A 59 -7.96 -7.66 -15.09
N ARG A 60 -8.43 -8.13 -13.93
CA ARG A 60 -9.83 -8.50 -13.74
C ARG A 60 -10.29 -7.96 -12.40
N VAL A 61 -11.41 -7.24 -12.40
CA VAL A 61 -12.08 -6.83 -11.17
C VAL A 61 -12.69 -8.07 -10.52
N LEU A 62 -12.24 -8.39 -9.30
CA LEU A 62 -12.75 -9.53 -8.54
C LEU A 62 -13.93 -9.16 -7.65
N SER A 63 -14.00 -7.90 -7.19
CA SER A 63 -14.99 -7.39 -6.26
C SER A 63 -14.99 -5.87 -6.29
N SER A 64 -16.17 -5.26 -6.30
CA SER A 64 -16.40 -3.81 -6.21
C SER A 64 -17.26 -3.48 -4.99
N LEU A 65 -17.16 -2.23 -4.51
CA LEU A 65 -18.01 -1.71 -3.44
C LEU A 65 -19.49 -1.97 -3.73
N GLY A 66 -20.18 -2.59 -2.77
CA GLY A 66 -21.61 -2.84 -2.85
C GLY A 66 -22.02 -4.08 -3.64
N ASP A 67 -21.08 -4.80 -4.25
CA ASP A 67 -21.38 -6.08 -4.90
C ASP A 67 -21.97 -7.06 -3.88
N ALA A 68 -22.96 -7.85 -4.30
CA ALA A 68 -23.53 -8.89 -3.46
C ALA A 68 -22.52 -10.01 -3.19
N MET A 69 -22.44 -10.45 -1.94
CA MET A 69 -21.65 -11.58 -1.51
C MET A 69 -22.53 -12.81 -1.30
N SER A 70 -21.92 -14.00 -1.33
CA SER A 70 -22.64 -15.28 -1.18
C SER A 70 -23.22 -15.53 0.21
N ASP A 71 -22.82 -14.75 1.20
CA ASP A 71 -23.28 -14.80 2.60
C ASP A 71 -24.43 -13.81 2.88
N GLY A 72 -25.00 -13.21 1.84
CA GLY A 72 -26.09 -12.23 1.92
C GLY A 72 -25.63 -10.80 2.22
N ALA A 73 -24.36 -10.58 2.56
CA ALA A 73 -23.80 -9.26 2.73
C ALA A 73 -23.46 -8.60 1.38
N ARG A 74 -23.05 -7.33 1.42
CA ARG A 74 -22.44 -6.63 0.29
C ARG A 74 -21.01 -6.28 0.63
N VAL A 75 -20.17 -6.15 -0.40
CA VAL A 75 -18.78 -5.72 -0.26
C VAL A 75 -18.73 -4.35 0.42
N PRO A 76 -18.07 -4.23 1.59
CA PRO A 76 -17.94 -2.96 2.29
C PRO A 76 -16.97 -1.98 1.61
N ASP A 77 -16.98 -0.73 2.05
CA ASP A 77 -16.07 0.32 1.55
C ASP A 77 -14.65 0.18 2.14
N LYS A 78 -13.74 1.09 1.77
CA LYS A 78 -12.39 1.25 2.35
C LYS A 78 -11.58 -0.05 2.32
N ALA A 79 -11.59 -0.68 1.14
CA ALA A 79 -10.72 -1.80 0.84
C ALA A 79 -9.27 -1.43 1.17
N ASP A 80 -8.59 -2.29 1.93
CA ASP A 80 -7.20 -2.06 2.33
C ASP A 80 -6.37 -3.34 2.13
N GLY A 81 -5.36 -3.58 2.98
CA GLY A 81 -4.43 -4.67 2.89
C GLY A 81 -5.08 -6.02 2.61
N MET A 82 -4.42 -6.78 1.76
CA MET A 82 -4.86 -8.10 1.34
C MET A 82 -3.73 -9.13 1.40
N GLY A 83 -4.11 -10.39 1.65
CA GLY A 83 -3.23 -11.55 1.64
C GLY A 83 -3.82 -12.65 0.77
N CYS A 84 -2.96 -13.30 -0.02
CA CYS A 84 -3.34 -14.42 -0.88
C CYS A 84 -2.69 -15.70 -0.35
N PHE A 85 -3.51 -16.73 -0.11
CA PHE A 85 -3.09 -18.00 0.47
C PHE A 85 -3.43 -19.13 -0.50
N ASP A 86 -2.49 -20.05 -0.68
CA ASP A 86 -2.72 -21.27 -1.47
C ASP A 86 -3.58 -22.25 -0.66
N LEU A 87 -4.67 -22.72 -1.26
CA LEU A 87 -5.53 -23.76 -0.69
C LEU A 87 -5.27 -25.15 -1.31
N GLY A 88 -4.35 -25.25 -2.26
CA GLY A 88 -4.13 -26.45 -3.06
C GLY A 88 -5.13 -26.59 -4.21
N ASP A 89 -4.85 -27.53 -5.10
CA ASP A 89 -5.69 -27.85 -6.28
C ASP A 89 -5.97 -26.64 -7.20
N GLY A 90 -5.02 -25.70 -7.27
CA GLY A 90 -5.15 -24.49 -8.08
C GLY A 90 -6.14 -23.45 -7.51
N ARG A 91 -6.55 -23.58 -6.24
CA ARG A 91 -7.44 -22.64 -5.57
C ARG A 91 -6.65 -21.70 -4.65
N LEU A 92 -7.09 -20.45 -4.60
CA LEU A 92 -6.50 -19.41 -3.76
C LEU A 92 -7.58 -18.81 -2.86
N ALA A 93 -7.23 -18.55 -1.60
CA ALA A 93 -8.00 -17.70 -0.71
C ALA A 93 -7.40 -16.29 -0.71
N LEU A 94 -8.19 -15.31 -1.14
CA LEU A 94 -7.85 -13.90 -0.99
C LEU A 94 -8.59 -13.33 0.21
N VAL A 95 -7.85 -12.89 1.23
CA VAL A 95 -8.38 -12.23 2.42
C VAL A 95 -8.06 -10.75 2.31
N ARG A 96 -9.07 -9.87 2.40
CA ARG A 96 -8.92 -8.42 2.27
C ARG A 96 -9.59 -7.73 3.44
N ASN A 97 -8.88 -6.79 4.07
CA ASN A 97 -9.42 -5.98 5.15
C ASN A 97 -10.23 -4.79 4.63
N HIS A 98 -11.10 -4.27 5.48
CA HIS A 98 -11.83 -3.03 5.27
C HIS A 98 -11.65 -2.11 6.49
N GLU A 99 -10.98 -0.97 6.32
CA GLU A 99 -10.70 -0.04 7.44
C GLU A 99 -11.89 0.88 7.73
N LEU A 100 -13.02 0.27 8.08
CA LEU A 100 -14.25 0.98 8.42
C LEU A 100 -14.17 1.62 9.81
N VAL A 101 -14.82 2.78 9.93
CA VAL A 101 -15.14 3.42 11.20
C VAL A 101 -16.64 3.32 11.48
N SER A 102 -17.08 3.69 12.68
CA SER A 102 -18.48 3.52 13.12
C SER A 102 -19.51 4.28 12.29
N THR A 103 -19.10 5.24 11.47
CA THR A 103 -19.98 6.01 10.57
C THR A 103 -20.11 5.39 9.18
N ASP A 104 -19.31 4.37 8.86
CA ASP A 104 -19.36 3.72 7.55
C ASP A 104 -20.36 2.57 7.53
N GLU A 105 -20.90 2.26 6.35
CA GLU A 105 -21.73 1.07 6.18
C GLU A 105 -20.86 -0.19 6.14
N SER A 106 -21.20 -1.17 7.00
CA SER A 106 -20.48 -2.44 7.10
C SER A 106 -20.77 -3.43 5.98
N GLY A 107 -21.60 -3.07 5.01
CA GLY A 107 -22.05 -3.99 3.95
C GLY A 107 -23.26 -4.86 4.33
N GLY A 108 -23.82 -4.72 5.52
CA GLY A 108 -25.01 -5.45 5.97
C GLY A 108 -24.72 -6.56 6.99
N ALA A 109 -25.75 -7.35 7.30
CA ALA A 109 -25.66 -8.48 8.22
C ALA A 109 -25.31 -9.76 7.44
N PHE A 110 -24.41 -10.56 8.00
CA PHE A 110 -24.10 -11.89 7.48
C PHE A 110 -25.24 -12.84 7.81
N GLU A 111 -25.65 -13.67 6.86
CA GLU A 111 -26.46 -14.84 7.21
C GLU A 111 -25.56 -15.82 7.97
N LEU A 112 -25.77 -15.93 9.28
CA LEU A 112 -25.15 -16.98 10.08
C LEU A 112 -25.77 -18.31 9.61
N GLY A 113 -24.96 -19.09 8.90
CA GLY A 113 -25.29 -20.47 8.51
C GLY A 113 -25.48 -21.40 9.71
#